data_AF-A0A117SHM4-F1
#
_entry.id   AF-A0A117SHM4-F1
#
_cell.length_a   1.000
_cell.length_b   1.000
_cell.length_c   1.000
_cell.angle_alpha   90.00
_cell.angle_beta   90.00
_cell.angle_gamma   90.00
#
_symmetry.space_group_name_H-M   'P 1'
#
loop_
_entity.id
_entity.type
_entity.pdbx_description
1 polymer ?
#
loop_
_entity_poly.entity_id
_entity_poly.type
_entity_poly.pdbx_seq_one_letter_code
_entity_poly.pdbx_strand_id
1 'polypeptide(L)'
;MIYKNSYFKKELRQAYMENKISTNRKIASAFFLGLFSFALYFVVQTLQKSVLSDVVPEIMQPSFFSTVYLYIHIAVVFNSSYFIFYYDYLFFSEIRKNSWYLLIQMGYHPVIMCFSKLFALMYSVFLIYTVGFAVMVILTFLLKYTFIVTYLPTLYIVGLADLLIITSLSMMFSLYAKTVINGRYWAFFSAVFIFVLKIISGEYEIISNRVSMQNILALFDLELSMYWPVGTAIMIACCLICLFRSKNLAKYYNLPSDAAILPAGMDLVEIDSKTGKRKLIGGKAKKGWRGRIVDTVTTLFLIVFICAALAFNLFIILINASTPGQEVNIRGVIPFVFSTSTMQPEIMINDLAYFQKIDVQYPIDEGQIILFEESNVLFVERVISRAGNQLNVDIDNYPPMSQIGAMKKTVTRQAVHGVYSGRNRWLGALILFANTIVGRLLFLLVPAVLLFYQGQIYKYFKKNKS
;
A
#
# COMPACT_ATOMS: atom_id res chain seq x y z
N MET A 1 -35.44 -24.08 -23.84
CA MET A 1 -34.20 -24.49 -23.15
C MET A 1 -32.98 -23.68 -23.65
N ILE A 2 -33.03 -22.35 -23.60
CA ILE A 2 -32.05 -21.42 -24.23
C ILE A 2 -31.10 -20.75 -23.20
N TYR A 3 -31.35 -20.91 -21.90
CA TYR A 3 -30.63 -20.15 -20.87
C TYR A 3 -29.30 -20.77 -20.37
N LYS A 4 -29.07 -22.08 -20.54
CA LYS A 4 -27.92 -22.79 -19.94
C LYS A 4 -26.55 -22.30 -20.43
N ASN A 5 -26.41 -21.89 -21.69
CA ASN A 5 -25.13 -21.42 -22.26
C ASN A 5 -24.75 -19.98 -21.85
N SER A 6 -25.59 -19.27 -21.08
CA SER A 6 -25.36 -17.85 -20.76
C SER A 6 -24.70 -17.58 -19.41
N TYR A 7 -24.67 -18.55 -18.47
CA TYR A 7 -24.23 -18.30 -17.09
C TYR A 7 -22.74 -17.95 -17.02
N PHE A 8 -21.87 -18.76 -17.63
CA PHE A 8 -20.42 -18.47 -17.67
C PHE A 8 -20.12 -17.14 -18.36
N LYS A 9 -20.82 -16.83 -19.47
CA LYS A 9 -20.66 -15.55 -20.19
C LYS A 9 -21.12 -14.36 -19.34
N LYS A 10 -22.13 -14.55 -18.47
CA LYS A 10 -22.60 -13.56 -17.50
C LYS A 10 -21.56 -13.32 -16.40
N GLU A 11 -21.01 -14.39 -15.82
CA GLU A 11 -19.94 -14.31 -14.81
C GLU A 11 -18.67 -13.66 -15.38
N LEU A 12 -18.29 -14.01 -16.61
CA LEU A 12 -17.13 -13.43 -17.29
C LEU A 12 -17.30 -11.93 -17.55
N ARG A 13 -18.53 -11.48 -17.80
CA ARG A 13 -18.86 -10.05 -17.94
C ARG A 13 -19.00 -9.35 -16.59
N GLN A 14 -19.02 -10.07 -15.46
CA GLN A 14 -19.34 -9.54 -14.13
C GLN A 14 -20.60 -8.64 -14.18
N ALA A 15 -21.55 -9.00 -15.04
CA ALA A 15 -22.68 -8.16 -15.39
C ALA A 15 -23.87 -8.53 -14.49
N TYR A 16 -23.99 -7.80 -13.39
CA TYR A 16 -25.17 -7.80 -12.53
C TYR A 16 -25.85 -6.43 -12.65
N MET A 17 -27.19 -6.43 -12.61
CA MET A 17 -28.06 -5.34 -13.09
C MET A 17 -27.58 -3.93 -12.69
N GLU A 18 -27.74 -3.00 -13.65
CA GLU A 18 -27.31 -1.59 -13.70
C GLU A 18 -25.88 -1.27 -14.16
N ASN A 19 -24.86 -2.09 -13.92
CA ASN A 19 -23.49 -1.78 -14.38
C ASN A 19 -22.85 -2.93 -15.17
N LYS A 20 -22.92 -2.87 -16.51
CA LYS A 20 -22.15 -3.76 -17.39
C LYS A 20 -20.67 -3.39 -17.30
N ILE A 21 -19.87 -4.13 -16.54
CA ILE A 21 -18.40 -4.08 -16.68
C ILE A 21 -18.08 -4.77 -18.01
N SER A 22 -18.02 -4.00 -19.10
CA SER A 22 -17.65 -4.53 -20.41
C SER A 22 -16.21 -5.06 -20.39
N THR A 23 -15.88 -6.01 -21.27
CA THR A 23 -14.50 -6.48 -21.47
C THR A 23 -13.54 -5.31 -21.72
N ASN A 24 -14.01 -4.27 -22.42
CA ASN A 24 -13.25 -3.04 -22.65
C ASN A 24 -12.85 -2.34 -21.35
N ARG A 25 -13.74 -2.32 -20.34
CA ARG A 25 -13.42 -1.74 -19.02
C ARG A 25 -12.35 -2.56 -18.30
N LYS A 26 -12.31 -3.89 -18.46
CA LYS A 26 -11.25 -4.74 -17.89
C LYS A 26 -9.90 -4.45 -18.54
N ILE A 27 -9.87 -4.33 -19.87
CA ILE A 27 -8.67 -3.96 -20.62
C ILE A 27 -8.21 -2.55 -20.23
N ALA A 28 -9.13 -1.59 -20.11
CA ALA A 28 -8.81 -0.25 -19.66
C ALA A 28 -8.25 -0.23 -18.23
N SER A 29 -8.82 -1.01 -17.30
CA SER A 29 -8.28 -1.18 -15.95
C SER A 29 -6.89 -1.80 -15.95
N ALA A 30 -6.63 -2.76 -16.85
CA ALA A 30 -5.32 -3.40 -16.99
C ALA A 30 -4.25 -2.42 -17.52
N PHE A 31 -4.61 -1.65 -18.55
CA PHE A 31 -3.76 -0.60 -19.09
C PHE A 31 -3.47 0.49 -18.05
N PHE A 32 -4.52 0.89 -17.31
CA PHE A 32 -4.37 1.83 -16.20
C PHE A 32 -3.43 1.28 -15.11
N LEU A 33 -3.54 0.01 -14.74
CA LEU A 33 -2.65 -0.62 -13.77
C LEU A 33 -1.17 -0.56 -14.22
N GLY A 34 -0.90 -0.86 -15.50
CA GLY A 34 0.46 -0.75 -16.06
C GLY A 34 0.98 0.69 -16.03
N LEU A 35 0.19 1.66 -16.51
CA LEU A 35 0.56 3.08 -16.50
C LEU A 35 0.73 3.64 -15.08
N PHE A 36 -0.17 3.28 -14.17
CA PHE A 36 -0.12 3.72 -12.78
C PHE A 36 1.14 3.18 -12.08
N SER A 37 1.47 1.90 -12.30
CA SER A 37 2.69 1.30 -11.76
C SER A 37 3.94 1.98 -12.32
N PHE A 38 3.94 2.29 -13.62
CA PHE A 38 5.02 3.01 -14.28
C PHE A 38 5.20 4.44 -13.76
N ALA A 39 4.10 5.17 -13.56
CA ALA A 39 4.15 6.50 -12.95
C ALA A 39 4.67 6.43 -11.51
N LEU A 40 4.22 5.45 -10.73
CA LEU A 40 4.67 5.26 -9.34
C LEU A 40 6.17 4.94 -9.27
N TYR A 41 6.70 4.18 -10.22
CA TYR A 41 8.15 3.93 -10.32
C TYR A 41 8.93 5.25 -10.41
N PHE A 42 8.54 6.19 -11.27
CA PHE A 42 9.22 7.49 -11.35
C PHE A 42 9.10 8.31 -10.08
N VAL A 43 7.93 8.27 -9.43
CA VAL A 43 7.74 8.95 -8.15
C VAL A 43 8.72 8.40 -7.12
N VAL A 44 8.85 7.07 -7.04
CA VAL A 44 9.76 6.43 -6.09
C VAL A 44 11.23 6.70 -6.45
N GLN A 45 11.58 6.75 -7.74
CA GLN A 45 12.94 7.08 -8.21
C GLN A 45 13.40 8.48 -7.79
N THR A 46 12.48 9.44 -7.57
CA THR A 46 12.86 10.75 -7.00
C THR A 46 13.44 10.66 -5.59
N LEU A 47 13.22 9.54 -4.89
CA LEU A 47 13.67 9.27 -3.53
C LEU A 47 14.94 8.40 -3.47
N GLN A 48 15.63 8.19 -4.60
CA GLN A 48 16.84 7.36 -4.66
C GLN A 48 17.93 7.83 -3.68
N LYS A 49 18.04 9.13 -3.41
CA LYS A 49 19.00 9.70 -2.45
C LYS A 49 18.41 9.80 -1.04
N SER A 50 17.72 8.77 -0.56
CA SER A 50 17.10 8.76 0.76
C SER A 50 17.24 7.39 1.41
N VAL A 51 16.74 7.23 2.63
CA VAL A 51 16.70 5.95 3.37
C VAL A 51 16.15 4.79 2.55
N LEU A 52 15.28 5.08 1.58
CA LEU A 52 14.72 4.06 0.71
C LEU A 52 15.78 3.32 -0.11
N SER A 53 16.93 3.92 -0.42
CA SER A 53 18.06 3.22 -1.06
C SER A 53 18.65 2.11 -0.22
N ASP A 54 18.60 2.26 1.10
CA ASP A 54 19.22 1.32 2.04
C ASP A 54 18.22 0.23 2.44
N VAL A 55 16.93 0.60 2.57
CA VAL A 55 15.88 -0.32 3.05
C VAL A 55 15.30 -1.17 1.92
N VAL A 56 15.13 -0.60 0.73
CA VAL A 56 14.57 -1.31 -0.44
C VAL A 56 15.40 -1.00 -1.70
N PRO A 57 16.69 -1.42 -1.72
CA PRO A 57 17.60 -1.13 -2.83
C PRO A 57 17.07 -1.68 -4.17
N GLU A 58 16.28 -2.74 -4.14
CA GLU A 58 15.73 -3.44 -5.31
C GLU A 58 14.82 -2.55 -6.16
N ILE A 59 14.11 -1.60 -5.53
CA ILE A 59 13.21 -0.67 -6.24
C ILE A 59 13.97 0.55 -6.75
N MET A 60 15.06 0.94 -6.07
CA MET A 60 15.81 2.18 -6.34
C MET A 60 16.78 2.06 -7.52
N GLN A 61 17.13 0.85 -7.95
CA GLN A 61 18.01 0.68 -9.09
C GLN A 61 17.29 1.02 -10.41
N PRO A 62 17.90 1.74 -11.35
CA PRO A 62 17.30 1.99 -12.67
C PRO A 62 17.41 0.75 -13.55
N SER A 63 16.47 -0.19 -13.39
CA SER A 63 16.53 -1.49 -14.08
C SER A 63 15.15 -2.07 -14.41
N PHE A 64 15.13 -3.02 -15.36
CA PHE A 64 13.94 -3.82 -15.67
C PHE A 64 13.46 -4.67 -14.49
N PHE A 65 14.37 -5.03 -13.58
CA PHE A 65 14.02 -5.80 -12.40
C PHE A 65 13.18 -4.95 -11.45
N SER A 66 13.64 -3.73 -11.15
CA SER A 66 13.00 -2.80 -10.23
C SER A 66 11.59 -2.40 -10.68
N THR A 67 11.42 -2.15 -11.97
CA THR A 67 10.12 -1.78 -12.55
C THR A 67 9.10 -2.91 -12.44
N VAL A 68 9.51 -4.13 -12.76
CA VAL A 68 8.64 -5.31 -12.71
C VAL A 68 8.39 -5.75 -11.27
N TYR A 69 9.40 -5.70 -10.40
CA TYR A 69 9.29 -5.96 -8.97
C TYR A 69 8.28 -5.00 -8.31
N LEU A 70 8.34 -3.71 -8.65
CA LEU A 70 7.34 -2.75 -8.19
C LEU A 70 5.94 -3.10 -8.71
N TYR A 71 5.82 -3.44 -9.99
CA TYR A 71 4.54 -3.77 -10.62
C TYR A 71 3.82 -4.93 -9.92
N ILE A 72 4.53 -6.02 -9.57
CA ILE A 72 3.88 -7.17 -8.92
C ILE A 72 3.26 -6.80 -7.57
N HIS A 73 3.91 -5.93 -6.78
CA HIS A 73 3.41 -5.46 -5.50
C HIS A 73 2.22 -4.50 -5.68
N ILE A 74 2.30 -3.58 -6.64
CA ILE A 74 1.19 -2.67 -6.96
C ILE A 74 -0.03 -3.45 -7.47
N ALA A 75 0.18 -4.47 -8.30
CA ALA A 75 -0.89 -5.31 -8.82
C ALA A 75 -1.67 -6.01 -7.70
N VAL A 76 -0.99 -6.49 -6.66
CA VAL A 76 -1.62 -7.05 -5.45
C VAL A 76 -2.49 -6.01 -4.74
N VAL A 77 -1.96 -4.81 -4.48
CA VAL A 77 -2.70 -3.73 -3.80
C VAL A 77 -3.91 -3.27 -4.63
N PHE A 78 -3.73 -3.12 -5.94
CA PHE A 78 -4.78 -2.68 -6.86
C PHE A 78 -5.92 -3.68 -6.95
N ASN A 79 -5.61 -4.98 -7.14
CA ASN A 79 -6.64 -6.03 -7.20
C ASN A 79 -7.35 -6.22 -5.85
N SER A 80 -6.61 -6.13 -4.73
CA SER A 80 -7.21 -6.19 -3.40
C SER A 80 -8.20 -5.06 -3.17
N SER A 81 -7.85 -3.84 -3.60
CA SER A 81 -8.75 -2.68 -3.57
C SER A 81 -9.98 -2.92 -4.45
N TYR A 82 -9.80 -3.44 -5.67
CA TYR A 82 -10.89 -3.80 -6.57
C TYR A 82 -11.85 -4.82 -5.93
N PHE A 83 -11.33 -5.85 -5.26
CA PHE A 83 -12.12 -6.85 -4.54
C PHE A 83 -12.93 -6.25 -3.38
N ILE A 84 -12.35 -5.30 -2.64
CA ILE A 84 -13.04 -4.61 -1.56
C ILE A 84 -14.19 -3.74 -2.09
N PHE A 85 -13.96 -2.97 -3.16
CA PHE A 85 -14.97 -2.08 -3.73
C PHE A 85 -16.11 -2.84 -4.40
N TYR A 86 -15.79 -3.89 -5.17
CA TYR A 86 -16.78 -4.65 -5.94
C TYR A 86 -17.16 -5.99 -5.29
N TYR A 87 -16.94 -6.12 -3.98
CA TYR A 87 -17.17 -7.37 -3.23
C TYR A 87 -18.56 -7.98 -3.49
N ASP A 88 -19.58 -7.13 -3.53
CA ASP A 88 -20.97 -7.52 -3.70
C ASP A 88 -21.29 -8.20 -5.03
N TYR A 89 -20.43 -8.04 -6.03
CA TYR A 89 -20.63 -8.55 -7.38
C TYR A 89 -19.68 -9.71 -7.72
N LEU A 90 -18.47 -9.68 -7.17
CA LEU A 90 -17.41 -10.64 -7.53
C LEU A 90 -17.55 -11.98 -6.81
N PHE A 91 -17.95 -11.96 -5.53
CA PHE A 91 -17.93 -13.12 -4.66
C PHE A 91 -19.31 -13.77 -4.48
N PHE A 92 -19.44 -14.76 -3.58
CA PHE A 92 -20.67 -15.54 -3.37
C PHE A 92 -21.79 -14.79 -2.59
N SER A 93 -21.84 -13.46 -2.68
CA SER A 93 -22.91 -12.63 -2.11
C SER A 93 -24.30 -13.01 -2.63
N GLU A 94 -24.39 -13.51 -3.86
CA GLU A 94 -25.61 -13.97 -4.53
C GLU A 94 -26.27 -15.17 -3.85
N ILE A 95 -25.48 -16.04 -3.23
CA ILE A 95 -25.99 -17.18 -2.45
C ILE A 95 -26.80 -16.64 -1.27
N ARG A 96 -26.30 -15.59 -0.61
CA ARG A 96 -27.01 -14.91 0.48
C ARG A 96 -28.26 -14.17 0.00
N LYS A 97 -28.23 -13.60 -1.21
CA LYS A 97 -29.40 -12.93 -1.84
C LYS A 97 -30.41 -13.91 -2.46
N ASN A 98 -30.25 -15.23 -2.26
CA ASN A 98 -31.09 -16.29 -2.81
C ASN A 98 -31.17 -16.38 -4.34
N SER A 99 -30.33 -15.65 -5.07
CA SER A 99 -30.31 -15.70 -6.54
C SER A 99 -29.98 -17.11 -7.03
N TRP A 100 -29.10 -17.82 -6.32
CA TRP A 100 -28.72 -19.20 -6.65
C TRP A 100 -29.82 -20.21 -6.36
N TYR A 101 -30.64 -19.98 -5.34
CA TYR A 101 -31.77 -20.87 -5.02
C TYR A 101 -32.75 -20.93 -6.20
N LEU A 102 -33.12 -19.77 -6.76
CA LEU A 102 -33.97 -19.69 -7.94
C LEU A 102 -33.35 -20.41 -9.15
N LEU A 103 -32.05 -20.23 -9.40
CA LEU A 103 -31.36 -20.91 -10.49
C LEU A 103 -31.34 -22.43 -10.31
N ILE A 104 -31.17 -22.92 -9.08
CA ILE A 104 -31.22 -24.36 -8.81
C ILE A 104 -32.60 -24.93 -9.10
N GLN A 105 -33.68 -24.22 -8.70
CA GLN A 105 -35.05 -24.62 -9.03
C GLN A 105 -35.33 -24.61 -10.53
N MET A 106 -34.65 -23.74 -11.28
CA MET A 106 -34.69 -23.72 -12.75
C MET A 106 -33.82 -24.82 -13.41
N GLY A 107 -33.23 -25.73 -12.64
CA GLY A 107 -32.47 -26.88 -13.13
C GLY A 107 -30.98 -26.64 -13.36
N TYR A 108 -30.38 -25.62 -12.74
CA TYR A 108 -28.93 -25.40 -12.76
C TYR A 108 -28.21 -26.22 -11.67
N HIS A 109 -27.08 -26.84 -12.03
CA HIS A 109 -26.26 -27.57 -11.06
C HIS A 109 -25.37 -26.62 -10.23
N PRO A 110 -25.44 -26.66 -8.89
CA PRO A 110 -24.64 -25.80 -8.00
C PRO A 110 -23.13 -25.90 -8.23
N VAL A 111 -22.63 -27.11 -8.50
CA VAL A 111 -21.20 -27.39 -8.70
C VAL A 111 -20.68 -26.66 -9.95
N ILE A 112 -21.43 -26.73 -11.05
CA ILE A 112 -21.07 -26.06 -12.31
C ILE A 112 -21.10 -24.54 -12.14
N MET A 113 -22.08 -24.00 -11.40
CA MET A 113 -22.14 -22.57 -11.11
C MET A 113 -20.95 -22.10 -10.26
N CYS A 114 -20.55 -22.89 -9.25
CA CYS A 114 -19.37 -22.61 -8.43
C CYS A 114 -18.08 -22.59 -9.26
N PHE A 115 -17.83 -23.62 -10.08
CA PHE A 115 -16.66 -23.64 -10.97
C PHE A 115 -16.68 -22.51 -11.99
N SER A 116 -17.85 -22.25 -12.59
CA SER A 116 -18.04 -21.18 -13.56
C SER A 116 -17.66 -19.82 -12.97
N LYS A 117 -18.11 -19.53 -11.75
CA LYS A 117 -17.79 -18.27 -11.06
C LYS A 117 -16.33 -18.18 -10.64
N LEU A 118 -15.77 -19.25 -10.07
CA LEU A 118 -14.36 -19.31 -9.69
C LEU A 118 -13.45 -19.09 -10.90
N PHE A 119 -13.67 -19.84 -11.98
CA PHE A 119 -12.87 -19.73 -13.19
C PHE A 119 -13.02 -18.37 -13.87
N ALA A 120 -14.25 -17.82 -13.93
CA ALA A 120 -14.48 -16.49 -14.51
C ALA A 120 -13.72 -15.38 -13.73
N LEU A 121 -13.70 -15.46 -12.40
CA LEU A 121 -12.97 -14.50 -11.57
C LEU A 121 -11.44 -14.66 -11.74
N MET A 122 -10.92 -15.89 -11.65
CA MET A 122 -9.50 -16.19 -11.85
C MET A 122 -9.01 -15.75 -13.23
N TYR A 123 -9.77 -16.06 -14.28
CA TYR A 123 -9.47 -15.64 -15.65
C TYR A 123 -9.49 -14.12 -15.80
N SER A 124 -10.43 -13.44 -15.15
CA SER A 124 -10.49 -11.97 -15.18
C SER A 124 -9.26 -11.34 -14.53
N VAL A 125 -8.81 -11.88 -13.40
CA VAL A 125 -7.63 -11.40 -12.68
C VAL A 125 -6.38 -11.68 -13.50
N PHE A 126 -6.26 -12.90 -14.06
CA PHE A 126 -5.19 -13.28 -14.98
C PHE A 126 -5.09 -12.28 -16.14
N LEU A 127 -6.18 -12.02 -16.88
CA LEU A 127 -6.17 -11.11 -18.02
C LEU A 127 -5.73 -9.70 -17.61
N ILE A 128 -6.29 -9.15 -16.52
CA ILE A 128 -5.95 -7.80 -16.05
C ILE A 128 -4.45 -7.73 -15.69
N TYR A 129 -3.94 -8.73 -15.00
CA TYR A 129 -2.54 -8.80 -14.60
C TYR A 129 -1.59 -8.97 -15.80
N THR A 130 -1.89 -9.87 -16.73
CA THR A 130 -1.05 -10.11 -17.91
C THR A 130 -0.96 -8.89 -18.82
N VAL A 131 -2.10 -8.24 -19.09
CA VAL A 131 -2.11 -7.05 -19.95
C VAL A 131 -1.36 -5.90 -19.27
N GLY A 132 -1.58 -5.67 -17.96
CA GLY A 132 -0.84 -4.65 -17.22
C GLY A 132 0.67 -4.92 -17.17
N PHE A 133 1.07 -6.19 -17.05
CA PHE A 133 2.48 -6.60 -17.02
C PHE A 133 3.14 -6.35 -18.37
N ALA A 134 2.47 -6.72 -19.46
CA ALA A 134 2.94 -6.46 -20.81
C ALA A 134 3.12 -4.95 -21.08
N VAL A 135 2.15 -4.12 -20.66
CA VAL A 135 2.26 -2.66 -20.73
C VAL A 135 3.47 -2.17 -19.94
N MET A 136 3.69 -2.67 -18.73
CA MET A 136 4.84 -2.29 -17.91
C MET A 136 6.19 -2.63 -18.58
N VAL A 137 6.30 -3.83 -19.16
CA VAL A 137 7.51 -4.27 -19.88
C VAL A 137 7.76 -3.39 -21.10
N ILE A 138 6.73 -3.08 -21.89
CA ILE A 138 6.82 -2.21 -23.06
C ILE A 138 7.27 -0.80 -22.65
N LEU A 139 6.65 -0.21 -21.62
CA LEU A 139 7.01 1.12 -21.13
C LEU A 139 8.44 1.16 -20.58
N THR A 140 8.87 0.11 -19.89
CA THR A 140 10.25 -0.02 -19.39
C THR A 140 11.24 -0.13 -20.55
N PHE A 141 10.88 -0.82 -21.63
CA PHE A 141 11.72 -0.91 -22.83
C PHE A 141 11.96 0.47 -23.46
N LEU A 142 10.98 1.37 -23.43
CA LEU A 142 11.15 2.75 -23.89
C LEU A 142 12.17 3.56 -23.08
N LEU A 143 12.46 3.15 -21.83
CA LEU A 143 13.49 3.77 -20.99
C LEU A 143 14.92 3.36 -21.34
N LYS A 144 15.11 2.46 -22.32
CA LYS A 144 16.41 1.96 -22.77
C LYS A 144 17.24 1.30 -21.65
N TYR A 145 16.58 0.74 -20.63
CA TYR A 145 17.26 -0.08 -19.63
C TYR A 145 17.76 -1.39 -20.23
N THR A 146 18.77 -2.01 -19.60
CA THR A 146 19.30 -3.30 -20.05
C THR A 146 18.22 -4.37 -19.92
N PHE A 147 17.78 -4.90 -21.07
CA PHE A 147 16.76 -5.92 -21.13
C PHE A 147 17.34 -7.30 -20.81
N ILE A 148 16.91 -7.89 -19.70
CA ILE A 148 17.29 -9.24 -19.31
C ILE A 148 15.99 -10.05 -19.18
N VAL A 149 15.83 -11.02 -20.08
CA VAL A 149 14.59 -11.83 -20.17
C VAL A 149 14.48 -12.83 -19.04
N THR A 150 15.62 -13.30 -18.51
CA THR A 150 15.71 -14.49 -17.66
C THR A 150 14.87 -14.41 -16.39
N TYR A 151 14.76 -13.24 -15.75
CA TYR A 151 13.95 -13.08 -14.53
C TYR A 151 12.49 -12.67 -14.77
N LEU A 152 12.11 -12.30 -16.00
CA LEU A 152 10.74 -11.83 -16.28
C LEU A 152 9.67 -12.92 -16.06
N PRO A 153 9.85 -14.16 -16.55
CA PRO A 153 8.88 -15.23 -16.31
C PRO A 153 8.72 -15.56 -14.83
N THR A 154 9.82 -15.60 -14.08
CA THR A 154 9.84 -15.91 -12.65
C THR A 154 9.06 -14.86 -11.86
N LEU A 155 9.35 -13.57 -12.06
CA LEU A 155 8.62 -12.47 -11.42
C LEU A 155 7.15 -12.42 -11.84
N TYR A 156 6.85 -12.69 -13.11
CA TYR A 156 5.48 -12.79 -13.61
C TYR A 156 4.68 -13.85 -12.85
N ILE A 157 5.26 -15.04 -12.69
CA ILE A 157 4.66 -16.19 -12.01
C ILE A 157 4.42 -15.90 -10.52
N VAL A 158 5.39 -15.27 -9.84
CA VAL A 158 5.25 -14.85 -8.43
C VAL A 158 4.03 -13.95 -8.25
N GLY A 159 3.95 -12.84 -8.99
CA GLY A 159 2.84 -11.90 -8.85
C GLY A 159 1.48 -12.50 -9.26
N LEU A 160 1.47 -13.39 -10.25
CA LEU A 160 0.25 -14.11 -10.64
C LEU A 160 -0.21 -15.07 -9.54
N ALA A 161 0.70 -15.84 -8.95
CA ALA A 161 0.39 -16.79 -7.88
C ALA A 161 -0.23 -16.07 -6.67
N ASP A 162 0.34 -14.94 -6.25
CA ASP A 162 -0.21 -14.14 -5.15
C ASP A 162 -1.67 -13.75 -5.42
N LEU A 163 -1.94 -13.23 -6.62
CA LEU A 163 -3.28 -12.81 -7.00
C LEU A 163 -4.27 -13.97 -7.03
N LEU A 164 -3.85 -15.15 -7.50
CA LEU A 164 -4.68 -16.36 -7.51
C LEU A 164 -4.96 -16.87 -6.09
N ILE A 165 -3.98 -16.82 -5.19
CA ILE A 165 -4.17 -17.22 -3.79
C ILE A 165 -5.12 -16.24 -3.08
N ILE A 166 -4.92 -14.92 -3.22
CA ILE A 166 -5.81 -13.90 -2.65
C ILE A 166 -7.24 -14.08 -3.16
N THR A 167 -7.40 -14.35 -4.46
CA THR A 167 -8.71 -14.58 -5.06
C THR A 167 -9.37 -15.84 -4.48
N SER A 168 -8.62 -16.93 -4.30
CA SER A 168 -9.11 -18.19 -3.73
C SER A 168 -9.56 -18.02 -2.28
N LEU A 169 -8.74 -17.36 -1.45
CA LEU A 169 -9.04 -17.06 -0.05
C LEU A 169 -10.26 -16.14 0.07
N SER A 170 -10.32 -15.07 -0.72
CA SER A 170 -11.44 -14.13 -0.71
C SER A 170 -12.76 -14.80 -1.12
N MET A 171 -12.72 -15.70 -2.11
CA MET A 171 -13.86 -16.54 -2.50
C MET A 171 -14.31 -17.46 -1.36
N MET A 172 -13.38 -18.15 -0.69
CA MET A 172 -13.68 -19.01 0.45
C MET A 172 -14.32 -18.21 1.60
N PHE A 173 -13.68 -17.12 2.04
CA PHE A 173 -14.19 -16.32 3.15
C PHE A 173 -15.55 -15.68 2.84
N SER A 174 -15.86 -15.44 1.56
CA SER A 174 -17.17 -14.91 1.19
C SER A 174 -18.35 -15.80 1.55
N LEU A 175 -18.13 -17.12 1.65
CA LEU A 175 -19.16 -18.08 2.08
C LEU A 175 -19.41 -18.06 3.59
N TYR A 176 -18.46 -17.52 4.37
CA TYR A 176 -18.57 -17.38 5.82
C TYR A 176 -19.02 -15.97 6.25
N ALA A 177 -18.95 -15.00 5.34
CA ALA A 177 -19.28 -13.62 5.61
C ALA A 177 -20.80 -13.41 5.78
N LYS A 178 -21.22 -13.12 7.02
CA LYS A 178 -22.62 -12.80 7.33
C LYS A 178 -23.09 -11.48 6.71
N THR A 179 -22.21 -10.48 6.67
CA THR A 179 -22.49 -9.15 6.11
C THR A 179 -21.50 -8.81 4.99
N VAL A 180 -21.88 -7.89 4.11
CA VAL A 180 -21.00 -7.34 3.06
C VAL A 180 -19.74 -6.74 3.66
N ILE A 181 -19.90 -5.96 4.73
CA ILE A 181 -18.80 -5.26 5.41
C ILE A 181 -17.78 -6.27 5.96
N ASN A 182 -18.23 -7.34 6.61
CA ASN A 182 -17.33 -8.39 7.09
C ASN A 182 -16.62 -9.07 5.92
N GLY A 183 -17.32 -9.27 4.80
CA GLY A 183 -16.74 -9.80 3.58
C GLY A 183 -15.60 -8.93 3.02
N ARG A 184 -15.78 -7.61 3.01
CA ARG A 184 -14.73 -6.65 2.61
C ARG A 184 -13.51 -6.72 3.53
N TYR A 185 -13.71 -6.85 4.84
CA TYR A 185 -12.60 -7.05 5.78
C TYR A 185 -11.85 -8.36 5.55
N TRP A 186 -12.55 -9.44 5.21
CA TRP A 186 -11.90 -10.70 4.86
C TRP A 186 -11.08 -10.63 3.56
N ALA A 187 -11.55 -9.87 2.56
CA ALA A 187 -10.76 -9.62 1.35
C ALA A 187 -9.48 -8.85 1.66
N PHE A 188 -9.56 -7.82 2.50
CA PHE A 188 -8.38 -7.09 3.00
C PHE A 188 -7.42 -8.00 3.77
N PHE A 189 -7.96 -8.80 4.70
CA PHE A 189 -7.17 -9.73 5.51
C PHE A 189 -6.46 -10.77 4.63
N SER A 190 -7.10 -11.23 3.56
CA SER A 190 -6.48 -12.17 2.60
C SER A 190 -5.24 -11.58 1.92
N ALA A 191 -5.28 -10.29 1.59
CA ALA A 191 -4.13 -9.59 1.02
C ALA A 191 -2.99 -9.43 2.04
N VAL A 192 -3.30 -9.00 3.26
CA VAL A 192 -2.31 -8.87 4.35
C VAL A 192 -1.69 -10.23 4.70
N PHE A 193 -2.51 -11.27 4.75
CA PHE A 193 -2.06 -12.64 5.04
C PHE A 193 -1.00 -13.11 4.05
N ILE A 194 -1.12 -12.77 2.76
CA ILE A 194 -0.12 -13.17 1.75
C ILE A 194 1.21 -12.45 1.94
N PHE A 195 1.21 -11.16 2.30
CA PHE A 195 2.45 -10.47 2.65
C PHE A 195 3.13 -11.09 3.87
N VAL A 196 2.38 -11.40 4.91
CA VAL A 196 2.90 -12.07 6.11
C VAL A 196 3.43 -13.46 5.78
N LEU A 197 2.71 -14.22 4.95
CA LEU A 197 3.10 -15.57 4.53
C LEU A 197 4.44 -15.53 3.77
N LYS A 198 4.64 -14.57 2.87
CA LYS A 198 5.92 -14.42 2.14
C LYS A 198 7.11 -14.14 3.06
N ILE A 199 6.91 -13.33 4.10
CA ILE A 199 7.96 -13.00 5.06
C ILE A 199 8.30 -14.24 5.90
N ILE A 200 7.28 -14.93 6.44
CA ILE A 200 7.48 -16.12 7.28
C ILE A 200 8.09 -17.28 6.50
N SER A 201 7.72 -17.44 5.23
CA SER A 201 8.19 -18.55 4.38
C SER A 201 9.54 -18.29 3.70
N GLY A 202 10.18 -17.12 3.88
CA GLY A 202 11.48 -16.80 3.27
C GLY A 202 11.42 -16.32 1.81
N GLU A 203 10.25 -16.32 1.18
CA GLU A 203 10.06 -15.97 -0.23
C GLU A 203 10.51 -14.53 -0.54
N TYR A 204 10.37 -13.61 0.41
CA TYR A 204 10.76 -12.21 0.20
C TYR A 204 12.24 -12.06 -0.16
N GLU A 205 13.13 -12.84 0.47
CA GLU A 205 14.58 -12.81 0.21
C GLU A 205 14.93 -13.36 -1.19
N ILE A 206 14.14 -14.31 -1.69
CA ILE A 206 14.32 -14.86 -3.04
C ILE A 206 13.86 -13.85 -4.08
N ILE A 207 12.67 -13.24 -3.89
CA ILE A 207 12.10 -12.27 -4.84
C ILE A 207 12.95 -11.00 -4.90
N SER A 208 13.54 -10.55 -3.79
CA SER A 208 14.42 -9.37 -3.79
C SER A 208 15.75 -9.61 -4.51
N ASN A 209 16.21 -10.86 -4.57
CA ASN A 209 17.47 -11.21 -5.23
C ASN A 209 17.31 -11.40 -6.75
N ARG A 210 17.90 -10.48 -7.51
CA ARG A 210 17.92 -10.51 -8.98
C ARG A 210 18.52 -11.79 -9.56
N VAL A 211 19.54 -12.36 -8.93
CA VAL A 211 20.22 -13.57 -9.43
C VAL A 211 19.33 -14.79 -9.23
N SER A 212 18.75 -14.95 -8.04
CA SER A 212 17.82 -16.04 -7.74
C SER A 212 16.63 -16.05 -8.69
N MET A 213 16.08 -14.87 -9.02
CA MET A 213 14.95 -14.75 -9.94
C MET A 213 15.27 -15.15 -11.39
N GLN A 214 16.53 -15.30 -11.79
CA GLN A 214 16.88 -15.81 -13.13
C GLN A 214 16.56 -17.29 -13.30
N ASN A 215 16.53 -18.07 -12.22
CA ASN A 215 16.19 -19.47 -12.28
C ASN A 215 14.76 -19.69 -11.75
N ILE A 216 13.84 -20.12 -12.61
CA ILE A 216 12.47 -20.42 -12.23
C ILE A 216 12.39 -21.54 -11.17
N LEU A 217 13.35 -22.47 -11.16
CA LEU A 217 13.40 -23.57 -10.21
C LEU A 217 13.70 -23.10 -8.79
N ALA A 218 14.31 -21.92 -8.61
CA ALA A 218 14.57 -21.34 -7.30
C ALA A 218 13.28 -21.06 -6.51
N LEU A 219 12.14 -20.90 -7.20
CA LEU A 219 10.83 -20.77 -6.56
C LEU A 219 10.36 -22.07 -5.89
N PHE A 220 10.79 -23.22 -6.39
CA PHE A 220 10.35 -24.53 -5.92
C PHE A 220 11.37 -25.21 -5.01
N ASP A 221 12.44 -24.51 -4.66
CA ASP A 221 13.47 -25.02 -3.75
C ASP A 221 12.95 -24.96 -2.31
N LEU A 222 12.68 -26.14 -1.74
CA LEU A 222 12.14 -26.30 -0.40
C LEU A 222 13.14 -25.90 0.70
N GLU A 223 14.44 -25.86 0.40
CA GLU A 223 15.45 -25.41 1.36
C GLU A 223 15.42 -23.88 1.51
N LEU A 224 15.02 -23.17 0.44
CA LEU A 224 14.98 -21.70 0.41
C LEU A 224 13.61 -21.14 0.79
N SER A 225 12.52 -21.74 0.32
CA SER A 225 11.17 -21.23 0.61
C SER A 225 10.09 -22.32 0.63
N MET A 226 9.26 -22.27 1.67
CA MET A 226 8.06 -23.12 1.79
C MET A 226 6.80 -22.45 1.20
N TYR A 227 6.93 -21.28 0.57
CA TYR A 227 5.78 -20.49 0.13
C TYR A 227 4.94 -21.21 -0.94
N TRP A 228 5.58 -21.79 -1.94
CA TRP A 228 4.93 -22.47 -3.06
C TRP A 228 4.14 -23.73 -2.68
N PRO A 229 4.68 -24.69 -1.91
CA PRO A 229 3.90 -25.84 -1.46
C PRO A 229 2.77 -25.44 -0.51
N VAL A 230 3.01 -24.48 0.39
CA VAL A 230 1.97 -23.99 1.32
C VAL A 230 0.86 -23.25 0.57
N GLY A 231 1.23 -22.35 -0.36
CA GLY A 231 0.29 -21.59 -1.18
C GLY A 231 -0.58 -22.49 -2.07
N THR A 232 0.01 -23.49 -2.71
CA THR A 232 -0.74 -24.47 -3.52
C THR A 232 -1.69 -25.32 -2.66
N ALA A 233 -1.24 -25.79 -1.49
CA ALA A 233 -2.11 -26.49 -0.53
C ALA A 233 -3.29 -25.63 -0.06
N ILE A 234 -3.05 -24.35 0.24
CA ILE A 234 -4.09 -23.38 0.61
C ILE A 234 -5.09 -23.20 -0.52
N MET A 235 -4.64 -23.03 -1.78
CA MET A 235 -5.55 -22.89 -2.92
C MET A 235 -6.45 -24.12 -3.10
N ILE A 236 -5.88 -25.33 -3.04
CA ILE A 236 -6.63 -26.59 -3.18
C ILE A 236 -7.67 -26.69 -2.06
N ALA A 237 -7.29 -26.44 -0.80
CA ALA A 237 -8.20 -26.44 0.33
C ALA A 237 -9.34 -25.42 0.16
N CYS A 238 -9.02 -24.20 -0.25
CA CYS A 238 -10.00 -23.14 -0.51
C CYS A 238 -11.01 -23.56 -1.59
N CYS A 239 -10.53 -24.12 -2.70
CA CYS A 239 -11.39 -24.62 -3.79
C CYS A 239 -12.33 -25.73 -3.30
N LEU A 240 -11.82 -26.72 -2.56
CA LEU A 240 -12.63 -27.81 -2.02
C LEU A 240 -13.71 -27.28 -1.06
N ILE A 241 -13.32 -26.40 -0.11
CA ILE A 241 -14.26 -25.77 0.83
C ILE A 241 -15.33 -24.99 0.08
N CYS A 242 -14.96 -24.23 -0.96
CA CYS A 242 -15.93 -23.50 -1.79
C CYS A 242 -16.96 -24.43 -2.41
N LEU A 243 -16.54 -25.58 -2.97
CA LEU A 243 -17.43 -26.54 -3.62
C LEU A 243 -18.42 -27.16 -2.63
N PHE A 244 -17.93 -27.65 -1.49
CA PHE A 244 -18.80 -28.30 -0.49
C PHE A 244 -19.76 -27.29 0.15
N ARG A 245 -19.25 -26.12 0.53
CA ARG A 245 -20.04 -25.14 1.29
C ARG A 245 -21.04 -24.39 0.41
N SER A 246 -20.66 -24.00 -0.81
CA SER A 246 -21.60 -23.33 -1.74
C SER A 246 -22.78 -24.25 -2.08
N LYS A 247 -22.51 -25.54 -2.33
CA LYS A 247 -23.56 -26.56 -2.57
C LYS A 247 -24.53 -26.66 -1.40
N ASN A 248 -24.02 -26.68 -0.17
CA ASN A 248 -24.87 -26.81 1.01
C ASN A 248 -25.68 -25.54 1.29
N LEU A 249 -25.06 -24.36 1.16
CA LEU A 249 -25.75 -23.09 1.40
C LEU A 249 -26.81 -22.79 0.33
N ALA A 250 -26.55 -23.13 -0.94
CA ALA A 250 -27.46 -22.81 -2.05
C ALA A 250 -28.73 -23.68 -2.07
N LYS A 251 -28.77 -24.79 -1.33
CA LYS A 251 -29.98 -25.62 -1.18
C LYS A 251 -31.08 -24.94 -0.38
N TYR A 252 -30.72 -24.04 0.52
CA TYR A 252 -31.66 -23.43 1.46
C TYR A 252 -31.95 -21.98 1.07
N TYR A 253 -33.20 -21.57 1.25
CA TYR A 253 -33.57 -20.18 1.13
C TYR A 253 -33.11 -19.44 2.39
N ASN A 254 -32.23 -18.47 2.24
CA ASN A 254 -31.79 -17.63 3.35
C ASN A 254 -32.81 -16.51 3.55
N LEU A 255 -33.54 -16.47 4.67
CA LEU A 255 -34.36 -15.29 4.93
C LEU A 255 -33.46 -14.05 5.08
N PRO A 256 -33.67 -12.99 4.29
CA PRO A 256 -32.91 -11.76 4.47
C PRO A 256 -33.20 -11.20 5.86
N SER A 257 -32.15 -10.85 6.60
CA SER A 257 -32.27 -10.24 7.94
C SER A 257 -33.11 -8.96 7.95
N ASP A 258 -33.21 -8.29 6.79
CA ASP A 258 -34.01 -7.09 6.55
C ASP A 258 -35.37 -7.40 5.93
N ALA A 259 -35.98 -8.55 6.23
CA ALA A 259 -37.32 -8.90 5.75
C ALA A 259 -38.39 -7.94 6.32
N ALA A 260 -38.45 -6.73 5.75
CA ALA A 260 -39.54 -5.77 5.79
C ALA A 260 -40.76 -6.25 4.96
N ILE A 261 -40.91 -7.57 4.82
CA ILE A 261 -42.05 -8.24 4.18
C ILE A 261 -43.03 -8.74 5.25
N LEU A 262 -42.84 -8.34 6.51
CA LEU A 262 -43.80 -8.61 7.56
C LEU A 262 -44.91 -7.55 7.52
N PRO A 263 -46.20 -7.96 7.47
CA PRO A 263 -47.29 -7.03 7.72
C PRO A 263 -47.05 -6.35 9.07
N ALA A 264 -47.30 -5.03 9.13
CA ALA A 264 -47.02 -4.22 10.30
C ALA A 264 -47.68 -4.82 11.55
N GLY A 265 -46.87 -5.21 12.55
CA GLY A 265 -47.34 -5.74 13.84
C GLY A 265 -47.05 -7.22 14.11
N MET A 266 -46.42 -7.97 13.20
CA MET A 266 -45.99 -9.35 13.47
C MET A 266 -44.50 -9.44 13.82
N ASP A 267 -44.21 -9.98 15.00
CA ASP A 267 -42.87 -10.33 15.46
C ASP A 267 -42.53 -11.78 15.07
N LEU A 268 -41.56 -11.98 14.17
CA LEU A 268 -41.06 -13.32 13.86
C LEU A 268 -40.10 -13.80 14.95
N VAL A 269 -40.27 -15.04 15.38
CA VAL A 269 -39.36 -15.71 16.31
C VAL A 269 -38.71 -16.89 15.58
N GLU A 270 -37.42 -16.81 15.32
CA GLU A 270 -36.61 -17.95 14.88
C GLU A 270 -36.39 -18.88 16.09
N ILE A 271 -36.85 -20.11 15.96
CA ILE A 271 -36.62 -21.15 16.97
C ILE A 271 -35.47 -22.02 16.46
N ASP A 272 -34.34 -21.98 17.14
CA ASP A 272 -33.21 -22.85 16.84
C ASP A 272 -33.61 -24.31 17.12
N SER A 273 -33.66 -25.15 16.08
CA SER A 273 -34.12 -26.54 16.18
C SER A 273 -33.25 -27.42 17.07
N LYS A 274 -32.01 -27.00 17.36
CA LYS A 274 -31.09 -27.75 18.24
C LYS A 274 -31.10 -27.28 19.69
N THR A 275 -31.40 -26.01 19.95
CA THR A 275 -31.30 -25.43 21.30
C THR A 275 -32.62 -24.94 21.88
N GLY A 276 -33.70 -24.92 21.07
CA GLY A 276 -35.01 -24.42 21.45
C GLY A 276 -35.05 -22.91 21.73
N LYS A 277 -33.94 -22.20 21.51
CA LYS A 277 -33.84 -20.76 21.81
C LYS A 277 -34.61 -19.95 20.78
N ARG A 278 -35.49 -19.10 21.30
CA ARG A 278 -36.34 -18.16 20.57
C ARG A 278 -35.58 -16.86 20.32
N LYS A 279 -35.38 -16.50 19.06
CA LYS A 279 -34.71 -15.25 18.67
C LYS A 279 -35.65 -14.39 17.82
N LEU A 280 -35.99 -13.21 18.32
CA LEU A 280 -36.81 -12.25 17.58
C LEU A 280 -36.04 -11.74 16.35
N ILE A 281 -36.61 -11.98 15.16
CA ILE A 281 -36.17 -11.42 13.88
C ILE A 281 -37.19 -10.33 13.52
N GLY A 282 -36.78 -9.06 13.54
CA GLY A 282 -37.67 -7.96 13.13
C GLY A 282 -37.59 -6.70 13.97
N GLY A 283 -36.81 -6.68 15.06
CA GLY A 283 -36.53 -5.41 15.74
C GLY A 283 -35.82 -4.48 14.76
N LYS A 284 -36.52 -3.42 14.29
CA LYS A 284 -35.94 -2.28 13.53
C LYS A 284 -34.52 -2.12 14.00
N ALA A 285 -33.54 -2.38 13.13
CA ALA A 285 -32.14 -2.28 13.49
C ALA A 285 -31.91 -0.87 14.02
N LYS A 286 -31.99 -0.70 15.35
CA LYS A 286 -31.76 0.56 16.05
C LYS A 286 -30.43 1.01 15.50
N LYS A 287 -30.42 2.12 14.77
CA LYS A 287 -29.25 2.72 14.11
C LYS A 287 -28.05 2.51 15.05
N GLY A 288 -27.26 1.48 14.76
CA GLY A 288 -26.46 0.83 15.80
C GLY A 288 -25.56 1.85 16.44
N TRP A 289 -25.35 1.78 17.76
CA TRP A 289 -24.37 2.63 18.45
C TRP A 289 -23.01 2.62 17.72
N ARG A 290 -22.66 1.47 17.15
CA ARG A 290 -21.52 1.26 16.21
C ARG A 290 -21.55 2.17 14.97
N GLY A 291 -22.70 2.39 14.35
CA GLY A 291 -22.82 3.28 13.18
C GLY A 291 -22.50 4.73 13.52
N ARG A 292 -23.00 5.22 14.67
CA ARG A 292 -22.69 6.57 15.15
C ARG A 292 -21.21 6.70 15.55
N ILE A 293 -20.65 5.72 16.26
CA ILE A 293 -19.24 5.72 16.64
C ILE A 293 -18.34 5.68 15.39
N VAL A 294 -18.63 4.83 14.41
CA VAL A 294 -17.86 4.76 13.16
C VAL A 294 -17.93 6.08 12.40
N ASP A 295 -19.11 6.69 12.29
CA ASP A 295 -19.26 7.97 11.60
C ASP A 295 -18.47 9.07 12.36
N THR A 296 -18.56 9.14 13.69
CA THR A 296 -17.80 10.12 14.51
C THR A 296 -16.29 9.91 14.43
N VAL A 297 -15.82 8.66 14.52
CA VAL A 297 -14.40 8.32 14.45
C VAL A 297 -13.85 8.62 13.05
N THR A 298 -14.62 8.33 12.00
CA THR A 298 -14.21 8.60 10.61
C THR A 298 -14.08 10.11 10.37
N THR A 299 -15.05 10.91 10.85
CA THR A 299 -14.98 12.37 10.73
C THR A 299 -13.83 12.94 11.56
N LEU A 300 -13.63 12.47 12.80
CA LEU A 300 -12.52 12.92 13.63
C LEU A 300 -11.17 12.61 12.98
N PHE A 301 -11.01 11.39 12.46
CA PHE A 301 -9.80 10.98 11.76
C PHE A 301 -9.54 11.85 10.52
N LEU A 302 -10.58 12.14 9.73
CA LEU A 302 -10.47 12.97 8.53
C LEU A 302 -10.07 14.42 8.89
N ILE A 303 -10.60 14.97 9.98
CA ILE A 303 -10.20 16.29 10.50
C ILE A 303 -8.73 16.27 10.95
N VAL A 304 -8.34 15.30 11.79
CA VAL A 304 -6.95 15.17 12.27
C VAL A 304 -5.97 15.02 11.10
N PHE A 305 -6.33 14.22 10.10
CA PHE A 305 -5.51 14.03 8.90
C PHE A 305 -5.35 15.32 8.09
N ILE A 306 -6.43 16.08 7.85
CA ILE A 306 -6.35 17.37 7.16
C ILE A 306 -5.48 18.34 7.96
N CYS A 307 -5.69 18.46 9.27
CA CYS A 307 -4.88 19.32 10.13
C CYS A 307 -3.40 18.95 10.09
N ALA A 308 -3.08 17.65 10.17
CA ALA A 308 -1.70 17.16 10.08
C ALA A 308 -1.08 17.47 8.71
N ALA A 309 -1.81 17.25 7.61
CA ALA A 309 -1.32 17.53 6.27
C ALA A 309 -1.08 19.04 6.04
N LEU A 310 -1.96 19.91 6.56
CA LEU A 310 -1.77 21.37 6.49
C LEU A 310 -0.59 21.82 7.35
N ALA A 311 -0.47 21.33 8.58
CA ALA A 311 0.66 21.62 9.46
C ALA A 311 1.98 21.18 8.83
N PHE A 312 1.98 20.01 8.17
CA PHE A 312 3.15 19.50 7.48
C PHE A 312 3.55 20.34 6.25
N ASN A 313 2.57 20.79 5.45
CA ASN A 313 2.84 21.74 4.36
C ASN A 313 3.46 23.04 4.88
N LEU A 314 2.90 23.60 5.95
CA LEU A 314 3.44 24.81 6.57
C LEU A 314 4.88 24.58 7.04
N PHE A 315 5.13 23.44 7.68
CA PHE A 315 6.46 23.05 8.16
C PHE A 315 7.50 22.97 7.03
N ILE A 316 7.14 22.39 5.88
CA ILE A 316 8.04 22.33 4.71
C ILE A 316 8.35 23.72 4.16
N ILE A 317 7.33 24.58 4.03
CA ILE A 317 7.53 25.96 3.59
C ILE A 317 8.50 26.66 4.53
N LEU A 318 8.33 26.45 5.84
CA LEU A 318 9.16 27.04 6.88
C LEU A 318 10.63 26.58 6.77
N ILE A 319 10.88 25.28 6.57
CA ILE A 319 12.24 24.74 6.34
C ILE A 319 12.83 25.23 5.01
N ASN A 320 12.05 25.28 3.93
CA ASN A 320 12.58 25.74 2.64
C ASN A 320 12.80 27.26 2.60
N ALA A 321 12.10 28.03 3.44
CA ALA A 321 12.23 29.48 3.53
C ALA A 321 13.37 29.92 4.45
N SER A 322 14.01 29.02 5.19
CA SER A 322 15.19 29.36 6.00
C SER A 322 16.36 29.71 5.07
N THR A 323 16.59 31.00 4.92
CA THR A 323 17.74 31.58 4.22
C THR A 323 18.95 31.62 5.15
N PRO A 324 20.19 31.63 4.63
CA PRO A 324 21.38 31.86 5.44
C PRO A 324 21.21 33.15 6.27
N GLY A 325 21.41 33.07 7.59
CA GLY A 325 21.20 34.17 8.53
C GLY A 325 19.81 34.28 9.18
N GLN A 326 18.80 33.54 8.70
CA GLN A 326 17.48 33.41 9.35
C GLN A 326 17.12 31.94 9.52
N GLU A 327 17.94 31.23 10.31
CA GLU A 327 17.64 29.86 10.69
C GLU A 327 16.34 29.79 11.49
N VAL A 328 15.46 28.91 11.05
CA VAL A 328 14.20 28.66 11.74
C VAL A 328 14.52 27.87 13.00
N ASN A 329 14.40 28.54 14.15
CA ASN A 329 14.54 27.89 15.44
C ASN A 329 13.17 27.42 15.94
N ILE A 330 13.02 26.11 16.14
CA ILE A 330 11.84 25.51 16.74
C ILE A 330 12.23 24.99 18.13
N ARG A 331 11.81 25.71 19.18
CA ARG A 331 12.07 25.34 20.60
C ARG A 331 13.55 25.12 20.95
N GLY A 332 14.46 25.88 20.36
CA GLY A 332 15.90 25.75 20.59
C GLY A 332 16.61 24.78 19.64
N VAL A 333 15.89 24.16 18.71
CA VAL A 333 16.45 23.22 17.73
C VAL A 333 16.34 23.79 16.32
N ILE A 334 17.44 23.71 15.58
CA ILE A 334 17.56 24.08 14.18
C ILE A 334 17.45 22.79 13.34
N PRO A 335 16.32 22.57 12.63
CA PRO A 335 16.21 21.47 11.69
C PRO A 335 16.94 21.81 10.38
N PHE A 336 17.80 20.92 9.91
CA PHE A 336 18.60 21.12 8.70
C PHE A 336 18.57 19.87 7.81
N VAL A 337 18.22 20.04 6.53
CA VAL A 337 18.24 18.94 5.55
C VAL A 337 19.63 18.86 4.95
N PHE A 338 20.32 17.75 5.21
CA PHE A 338 21.71 17.60 4.81
C PHE A 338 21.83 17.21 3.34
N SER A 339 22.52 18.00 2.51
CA SER A 339 22.54 17.79 1.04
C SER A 339 23.82 17.12 0.52
N THR A 340 24.85 16.94 1.36
CA THR A 340 26.15 16.41 0.98
C THR A 340 26.42 15.04 1.60
N SER A 341 27.49 14.37 1.16
CA SER A 341 27.94 13.09 1.72
C SER A 341 29.09 13.25 2.72
N THR A 342 29.44 14.48 3.12
CA THR A 342 30.67 14.81 3.85
C THR A 342 30.69 14.33 5.30
N MET A 343 29.52 14.06 5.89
CA MET A 343 29.37 13.62 7.28
C MET A 343 28.92 12.16 7.40
N GLN A 344 29.07 11.37 6.34
CA GLN A 344 28.78 9.94 6.39
C GLN A 344 29.81 9.21 7.27
N PRO A 345 29.40 8.20 8.06
CA PRO A 345 28.06 7.57 8.14
C PRO A 345 27.09 8.23 9.14
N GLU A 346 27.55 9.22 9.92
CA GLU A 346 26.80 9.78 11.04
C GLU A 346 25.60 10.63 10.59
N ILE A 347 25.74 11.37 9.49
CA ILE A 347 24.65 12.08 8.79
C ILE A 347 24.69 11.67 7.32
N MET A 348 23.60 11.09 6.81
CA MET A 348 23.49 10.69 5.41
C MET A 348 22.86 11.82 4.58
N ILE A 349 23.05 11.72 3.26
CA ILE A 349 22.42 12.64 2.31
C ILE A 349 20.89 12.59 2.43
N ASN A 350 20.28 13.77 2.41
CA ASN A 350 18.87 14.08 2.64
C ASN A 350 18.29 13.59 3.97
N ASP A 351 19.12 13.31 4.97
CA ASP A 351 18.63 13.16 6.35
C ASP A 351 18.19 14.53 6.89
N LEU A 352 17.16 14.53 7.74
CA LEU A 352 16.85 15.70 8.57
C LEU A 352 17.69 15.63 9.85
N ALA A 353 18.71 16.47 9.95
CA ALA A 353 19.54 16.61 11.12
C ALA A 353 18.99 17.71 12.05
N TYR A 354 19.18 17.53 13.36
CA TYR A 354 18.75 18.46 14.39
C TYR A 354 19.99 19.02 15.10
N PHE A 355 20.10 20.35 15.12
CA PHE A 355 21.16 21.05 15.81
C PHE A 355 20.58 21.83 16.98
N GLN A 356 21.08 21.58 18.18
CA GLN A 356 20.72 22.36 19.36
C GLN A 356 21.39 23.73 19.23
N LYS A 357 20.60 24.81 19.23
CA LYS A 357 21.12 26.17 19.23
C LYS A 357 21.90 26.40 20.52
N ILE A 358 23.11 26.93 20.38
CA ILE A 358 24.02 27.16 21.49
C ILE A 358 24.44 28.63 21.56
N ASP A 359 24.58 29.14 22.77
CA ASP A 359 25.19 30.46 22.98
C ASP A 359 26.71 30.36 22.91
N VAL A 360 27.39 31.50 22.72
CA VAL A 360 28.85 31.60 22.57
C VAL A 360 29.61 31.01 23.79
N GLN A 361 28.97 30.99 24.96
CA GLN A 361 29.54 30.47 26.21
C GLN A 361 29.46 28.94 26.34
N TYR A 362 28.66 28.27 25.51
CA TYR A 362 28.51 26.83 25.58
C TYR A 362 29.84 26.14 25.19
N PRO A 363 30.37 25.22 26.02
CA PRO A 363 31.59 24.50 25.69
C PRO A 363 31.35 23.54 24.52
N ILE A 364 32.23 23.63 23.52
CA ILE A 364 32.24 22.69 22.38
C ILE A 364 33.45 21.79 22.57
N ASP A 365 33.19 20.48 22.60
CA ASP A 365 34.20 19.45 22.81
C ASP A 365 34.70 18.86 21.49
N GLU A 366 35.91 18.31 21.52
CA GLU A 366 36.47 17.57 20.38
C GLU A 366 35.58 16.36 20.04
N GLY A 367 35.41 16.10 18.75
CA GLY A 367 34.53 15.05 18.23
C GLY A 367 33.06 15.47 18.04
N GLN A 368 32.63 16.64 18.53
CA GLN A 368 31.28 17.14 18.28
C GLN A 368 31.12 17.62 16.82
N ILE A 369 29.93 17.39 16.26
CA ILE A 369 29.54 17.92 14.95
C ILE A 369 28.83 19.26 15.17
N ILE A 370 29.27 20.29 14.46
CA ILE A 370 28.75 21.64 14.62
C ILE A 370 28.19 22.19 13.30
N LEU A 371 27.15 23.03 13.41
CA LEU A 371 26.63 23.85 12.33
C LEU A 371 27.20 25.26 12.47
N PHE A 372 27.90 25.73 11.44
CA PHE A 372 28.51 27.06 11.43
C PHE A 372 28.36 27.73 10.08
N GLU A 373 28.50 29.05 10.07
CA GLU A 373 28.41 29.85 8.87
C GLU A 373 29.78 30.39 8.46
N GLU A 374 30.14 30.19 7.20
CA GLU A 374 31.34 30.75 6.61
C GLU A 374 31.01 31.28 5.21
N SER A 375 31.41 32.52 4.93
CA SER A 375 31.13 33.17 3.63
C SER A 375 29.65 33.13 3.22
N ASN A 376 28.73 33.32 4.19
CA ASN A 376 27.28 33.30 3.98
C ASN A 376 26.73 31.93 3.51
N VAL A 377 27.47 30.85 3.77
CA VAL A 377 27.08 29.46 3.51
C VAL A 377 27.18 28.67 4.81
N LEU A 378 26.17 27.84 5.07
CA LEU A 378 26.14 26.95 6.23
C LEU A 378 26.92 25.66 5.94
N PHE A 379 27.83 25.32 6.84
CA PHE A 379 28.62 24.10 6.82
C PHE A 379 28.35 23.27 8.07
N VAL A 380 28.46 21.95 7.90
CA VAL A 380 28.38 20.98 9.00
C VAL A 380 29.62 20.13 8.95
N GLU A 381 30.44 20.22 9.99
CA GLU A 381 31.75 19.57 10.08
C GLU A 381 32.02 19.16 11.53
N ARG A 382 32.97 18.24 11.74
CA ARG A 382 33.36 17.75 13.06
C ARG A 382 34.54 18.52 13.61
N VAL A 383 34.50 18.85 14.89
CA VAL A 383 35.61 19.47 15.61
C VAL A 383 36.73 18.45 15.84
N ILE A 384 37.90 18.70 15.27
CA ILE A 384 39.11 17.88 15.48
C ILE A 384 39.88 18.36 16.70
N SER A 385 40.13 19.67 16.77
CA SER A 385 40.98 20.24 17.82
C SER A 385 40.63 21.68 18.12
N ARG A 386 40.97 22.11 19.34
CA ARG A 386 40.74 23.47 19.81
C ARG A 386 42.04 24.25 19.98
N ALA A 387 42.13 25.40 19.32
CA ALA A 387 43.21 26.38 19.49
C ALA A 387 42.63 27.66 20.11
N GLY A 388 42.47 27.67 21.44
CA GLY A 388 41.92 28.82 22.17
C GLY A 388 40.45 29.12 21.80
N ASN A 389 40.23 30.22 21.08
CA ASN A 389 38.91 30.66 20.60
C ASN A 389 38.61 30.24 19.14
N GLN A 390 39.53 29.51 18.52
CA GLN A 390 39.39 28.93 17.20
C GLN A 390 39.20 27.41 17.31
N LEU A 391 38.30 26.89 16.47
CA LEU A 391 37.98 25.48 16.35
C LEU A 391 38.49 25.00 15.00
N ASN A 392 39.29 23.95 14.99
CA ASN A 392 39.66 23.27 13.76
C ASN A 392 38.63 22.20 13.47
N VAL A 393 38.01 22.30 12.30
CA VAL A 393 36.94 21.42 11.85
C VAL A 393 37.32 20.74 10.54
N ASP A 394 36.71 19.59 10.29
CA ASP A 394 36.91 18.80 9.08
C ASP A 394 35.71 17.88 8.80
N ILE A 395 35.70 17.29 7.61
CA ILE A 395 34.66 16.37 7.16
C ILE A 395 35.00 14.92 7.52
N ASP A 396 33.98 14.10 7.77
CA ASP A 396 34.15 12.68 8.09
C ASP A 396 34.39 11.81 6.84
N ASN A 397 33.83 12.22 5.70
CA ASN A 397 33.88 11.47 4.45
C ASN A 397 34.36 12.36 3.29
N TYR A 398 35.57 12.08 2.81
CA TYR A 398 36.20 12.83 1.74
C TYR A 398 35.68 12.42 0.36
N PRO A 399 35.56 13.37 -0.58
CA PRO A 399 35.28 13.05 -1.97
C PRO A 399 36.34 12.08 -2.54
N PRO A 400 35.96 11.22 -3.50
CA PRO A 400 36.92 10.34 -4.17
C PRO A 400 38.10 11.14 -4.71
N MET A 401 39.33 10.62 -4.52
CA MET A 401 40.61 11.25 -4.92
C MET A 401 41.07 12.46 -4.08
N SER A 402 40.37 12.83 -3.01
CA SER A 402 40.87 13.83 -2.05
C SER A 402 41.75 13.19 -0.97
N GLN A 403 42.79 13.90 -0.52
CA GLN A 403 43.62 13.47 0.60
C GLN A 403 42.91 13.77 1.94
N ILE A 404 43.12 12.88 2.92
CA ILE A 404 42.61 13.06 4.28
C ILE A 404 43.22 14.35 4.87
N GLY A 405 42.38 15.21 5.42
CA GLY A 405 42.76 16.51 5.97
C GLY A 405 42.87 17.65 4.96
N ALA A 406 42.55 17.43 3.68
CA ALA A 406 42.58 18.47 2.65
C ALA A 406 41.49 19.55 2.82
N MET A 407 40.46 19.26 3.62
CA MET A 407 39.28 20.13 3.83
C MET A 407 39.24 20.73 5.23
N LYS A 408 40.37 20.74 5.95
CA LYS A 408 40.46 21.35 7.28
C LYS A 408 40.21 22.84 7.21
N LYS A 409 39.37 23.33 8.12
CA LYS A 409 39.07 24.75 8.28
C LYS A 409 39.24 25.19 9.71
N THR A 410 39.49 26.47 9.88
CA THR A 410 39.59 27.10 11.20
C THR A 410 38.41 28.06 11.35
N VAL A 411 37.52 27.75 12.28
CA VAL A 411 36.27 28.46 12.51
C VAL A 411 36.34 29.20 13.84
N THR A 412 35.86 30.44 13.87
CA THR A 412 35.77 31.19 15.12
C THR A 412 34.53 30.76 15.91
N ARG A 413 34.61 30.75 17.24
CA ARG A 413 33.49 30.33 18.10
C ARG A 413 32.18 31.09 17.84
N GLN A 414 32.28 32.34 17.38
CA GLN A 414 31.15 33.23 17.09
C GLN A 414 30.34 32.80 15.86
N ALA A 415 30.97 32.09 14.92
CA ALA A 415 30.33 31.62 13.69
C ALA A 415 29.51 30.33 13.89
N VAL A 416 29.57 29.72 15.07
CA VAL A 416 28.90 28.45 15.37
C VAL A 416 27.48 28.70 15.87
N HIS A 417 26.49 28.18 15.14
CA HIS A 417 25.07 28.34 15.41
C HIS A 417 24.48 27.21 16.26
N GLY A 418 24.97 25.98 16.09
CA GLY A 418 24.39 24.81 16.75
C GLY A 418 25.32 23.60 16.88
N VAL A 419 25.03 22.72 17.85
CA VAL A 419 25.68 21.42 18.02
C VAL A 419 24.72 20.31 17.63
N TYR A 420 25.20 19.30 16.92
CA TYR A 420 24.41 18.16 16.48
C TYR A 420 23.82 17.40 17.68
N SER A 421 22.50 17.16 17.63
CA SER A 421 21.76 16.43 18.67
C SER A 421 21.22 15.09 18.18
N GLY A 422 20.91 14.97 16.89
CA GLY A 422 20.43 13.72 16.30
C GLY A 422 19.88 13.90 14.89
N ARG A 423 19.37 12.81 14.31
CA ARG A 423 18.83 12.79 12.95
C ARG A 423 17.56 11.97 12.82
N ASN A 424 16.71 12.32 11.86
CA ASN A 424 15.59 11.49 11.40
C ASN A 424 15.67 11.27 9.89
N ARG A 425 16.08 10.06 9.54
CA ARG A 425 16.24 9.62 8.15
C ARG A 425 14.89 9.60 7.39
N TRP A 426 13.84 9.03 8.00
CA TRP A 426 12.52 8.89 7.36
C TRP A 426 11.82 10.23 7.14
N LEU A 427 11.95 11.15 8.08
CA LEU A 427 11.39 12.49 7.92
C LEU A 427 12.15 13.27 6.82
N GLY A 428 13.46 13.06 6.70
CA GLY A 428 14.26 13.54 5.57
C GLY A 428 13.76 13.04 4.20
N ALA A 429 13.50 11.72 4.08
CA ALA A 429 12.90 11.14 2.87
C ALA A 429 11.52 11.72 2.55
N LEU A 430 10.71 12.00 3.57
CA LEU A 430 9.37 12.55 3.41
C LEU A 430 9.43 14.05 2.98
N ILE A 431 10.37 14.82 3.52
CA ILE A 431 10.63 16.21 3.07
C ILE A 431 11.15 16.20 1.62
N LEU A 432 12.08 15.30 1.29
CA LEU A 432 12.57 15.12 -0.08
C LEU A 432 11.41 14.84 -1.04
N PHE A 433 10.52 13.90 -0.68
CA PHE A 433 9.31 13.61 -1.45
C PHE A 433 8.42 14.83 -1.60
N ALA A 434 8.15 15.55 -0.51
CA ALA A 434 7.31 16.74 -0.55
C ALA A 434 7.90 17.88 -1.36
N ASN A 435 9.21 17.90 -1.58
CA ASN A 435 9.88 18.86 -2.46
C ASN A 435 9.80 18.51 -3.95
N THR A 436 9.38 17.30 -4.30
CA THR A 436 9.14 16.92 -5.70
C THR A 436 7.84 17.52 -6.24
N ILE A 437 7.72 17.67 -7.57
CA ILE A 437 6.49 18.18 -8.20
C ILE A 437 5.27 17.34 -7.80
N VAL A 438 5.41 16.00 -7.81
CA VAL A 438 4.32 15.09 -7.47
C VAL A 438 3.97 15.18 -5.98
N GLY A 439 4.97 15.22 -5.09
CA GLY A 439 4.76 15.39 -3.66
C GLY A 439 4.07 16.72 -3.34
N ARG A 440 4.55 17.84 -3.89
CA ARG A 440 3.91 19.17 -3.74
C ARG A 440 2.46 19.14 -4.19
N LEU A 441 2.19 18.56 -5.37
CA LEU A 441 0.82 18.41 -5.87
C LEU A 441 -0.03 17.58 -4.92
N LEU A 442 0.45 16.44 -4.43
CA LEU A 442 -0.31 15.58 -3.51
C LEU A 442 -0.58 16.26 -2.15
N PHE A 443 0.44 16.87 -1.54
CA PHE A 443 0.29 17.52 -0.25
C PHE A 443 -0.61 18.76 -0.32
N LEU A 444 -0.70 19.46 -1.46
CA LEU A 444 -1.63 20.58 -1.64
C LEU A 444 -3.04 20.10 -2.06
N LEU A 445 -3.12 19.17 -3.01
CA LEU A 445 -4.38 18.76 -3.64
C LEU A 445 -5.19 17.83 -2.74
N VAL A 446 -4.57 16.87 -2.05
CA VAL A 446 -5.31 15.91 -1.22
C VAL A 446 -6.09 16.61 -0.10
N PRO A 447 -5.50 17.51 0.72
CA PRO A 447 -6.25 18.23 1.74
C PRO A 447 -7.33 19.14 1.13
N ALA A 448 -7.04 19.82 0.02
CA ALA A 448 -8.02 20.67 -0.67
C ALA A 448 -9.24 19.85 -1.14
N VAL A 449 -9.01 18.73 -1.84
CA VAL A 449 -10.08 17.83 -2.29
C VAL A 449 -10.85 17.28 -1.10
N LEU A 450 -10.18 16.87 -0.03
CA LEU A 450 -10.88 16.38 1.17
C LEU A 450 -11.74 17.48 1.81
N LEU A 451 -11.26 18.73 1.90
CA LEU A 451 -12.01 19.87 2.43
C LEU A 451 -13.25 20.21 1.58
N PHE A 452 -13.11 20.25 0.25
CA PHE A 452 -14.23 20.57 -0.65
C PHE A 452 -15.23 19.42 -0.78
N TYR A 453 -14.75 18.18 -0.82
CA TYR A 453 -15.59 17.00 -1.09
C TYR A 453 -15.98 16.21 0.16
N GLN A 454 -15.62 16.64 1.38
CA GLN A 454 -16.01 15.97 2.63
C GLN A 454 -17.51 15.67 2.71
N GLY A 455 -18.36 16.60 2.28
CA GLY A 455 -19.81 16.44 2.31
C GLY A 455 -20.33 15.41 1.31
N GLN A 456 -19.69 15.30 0.14
CA GLN A 456 -20.04 14.31 -0.88
C GLN A 456 -19.51 12.92 -0.50
N ILE A 457 -18.28 12.85 0.02
CA ILE A 457 -17.67 11.62 0.56
C ILE A 457 -18.54 11.06 1.69
N TYR A 458 -18.96 11.92 2.63
CA TYR A 458 -19.86 11.54 3.72
C TYR A 458 -21.21 11.01 3.20
N LYS A 459 -21.81 11.68 2.21
CA LYS A 459 -23.06 11.21 1.56
C LYS A 459 -22.88 9.87 0.86
N TYR A 460 -21.74 9.63 0.19
CA TYR A 460 -21.43 8.37 -0.49
C TYR A 460 -21.30 7.20 0.50
N PHE A 461 -20.56 7.38 1.60
CA PHE A 461 -20.46 6.38 2.66
C PHE A 461 -21.80 6.12 3.35
N LYS A 462 -22.65 7.14 3.47
CA LYS A 462 -24.01 6.99 4.02
C LYS A 462 -24.94 6.23 3.06
N LYS A 463 -24.82 6.42 1.75
CA LYS A 463 -25.67 5.76 0.73
C LYS A 463 -25.45 4.25 0.65
N ASN A 464 -24.25 3.75 0.96
CA ASN A 464 -23.94 2.32 1.02
C ASN A 464 -24.47 1.59 2.28
N LYS A 465 -25.09 2.31 3.22
CA LYS A 465 -25.71 1.75 4.44
C LYS A 465 -27.25 1.69 4.36
N SER A 466 -27.86 2.15 3.26
CA SER A 466 -29.32 2.13 3.06
C SER A 466 -29.76 0.92 2.27
#